data_AF-A0A7V9SHE2-F1
#
_entry.id   AF-A0A7V9SHE2-F1
#
_cell.length_a   1.000
_cell.length_b   1.000
_cell.length_c   1.000
_cell.angle_alpha   90.00
_cell.angle_beta   90.00
_cell.angle_gamma   90.00
#
_symmetry.space_group_name_H-M   'P 1'
#
loop_
_entity.id
_entity.type
_entity.pdbx_description
1 polymer ?
#
loop_
_entity_poly.entity_id
_entity_poly.type
_entity_poly.pdbx_seq_one_letter_code
_entity_poly.pdbx_strand_id
1 'polypeptide(L)'
;DIVEAQNRYAEELASAGLVIVLSTMLHGIGVGNMLPAWTPVICVDINPAVVTKLADRGSSQTIGLVTDVGLFLHQLARRLPAESS
;
A
#
# COMPACT_ATOMS: atom_id res chain seq x y z
N ASP A 1 3.12 8.02 21.06
CA ASP A 1 1.67 8.26 21.10
C ASP A 1 1.08 7.83 19.76
N ILE A 2 -0.11 7.23 19.73
CA ILE A 2 -0.79 6.84 18.49
C ILE A 2 -1.14 8.06 17.64
N VAL A 3 -1.51 9.18 18.27
CA VAL A 3 -1.86 10.42 17.56
C VAL A 3 -0.63 10.95 16.82
N GLU A 4 0.51 10.99 17.51
CA GLU A 4 1.78 11.44 16.92
C GLU A 4 2.21 10.55 15.74
N ALA A 5 2.02 9.23 15.85
CA ALA A 5 2.30 8.32 14.76
C ALA A 5 1.39 8.59 13.55
N GLN A 6 0.09 8.82 13.76
CA GLN A 6 -0.85 9.12 12.68
C GLN A 6 -0.53 10.45 11.98
N ASN A 7 -0.17 11.49 12.73
CA ASN A 7 0.23 12.78 12.15
C ASN A 7 1.42 12.62 11.21
N ARG A 8 2.46 11.90 11.65
CA ARG A 8 3.64 11.61 10.82
C ARG A 8 3.29 10.79 9.58
N TYR A 9 2.40 9.81 9.71
CA TYR A 9 1.90 9.08 8.54
C TYR A 9 1.20 10.02 7.55
N ALA A 10 0.30 10.89 8.00
CA ALA A 10 -0.42 11.81 7.14
C ALA A 10 0.50 12.78 6.40
N GLU A 11 1.54 13.30 7.06
CA GLU A 11 2.55 14.17 6.47
C GLU A 11 3.31 13.48 5.31
N GLU A 12 3.81 12.26 5.54
CA GLU A 12 4.53 11.49 4.53
C GLU A 12 3.63 11.08 3.35
N LEU A 13 2.37 10.74 3.64
CA LEU A 13 1.40 10.29 2.65
C LEU A 13 0.90 11.43 1.75
N ALA A 14 0.96 12.69 2.18
CA ALA A 14 0.46 13.83 1.42
C ALA A 14 1.15 14.02 0.06
N SER A 15 2.43 13.64 -0.04
CA SER A 15 3.22 13.70 -1.28
C SER A 15 3.33 12.37 -2.04
N ALA A 16 2.68 11.30 -1.56
CA ALA A 16 2.83 9.98 -2.17
C ALA A 16 2.14 9.91 -3.54
N GLY A 17 2.89 9.58 -4.59
CA GLY A 17 2.34 9.33 -5.92
C GLY A 17 1.79 7.91 -6.12
N LEU A 18 2.18 6.98 -5.24
CA LEU A 18 1.77 5.58 -5.21
C LEU A 18 2.04 5.03 -3.81
N VAL A 19 1.14 4.21 -3.28
CA VAL A 19 1.38 3.44 -2.06
C VAL A 19 1.29 1.95 -2.34
N ILE A 20 2.28 1.20 -1.85
CA ILE A 20 2.28 -0.27 -1.90
C ILE A 20 2.19 -0.79 -0.46
N VAL A 21 1.09 -1.49 -0.15
CA VAL A 21 0.89 -2.16 1.14
C VAL A 21 1.34 -3.62 1.00
N LEU A 22 2.32 -4.00 1.82
CA LEU A 22 2.98 -5.30 1.76
C LEU A 22 2.61 -6.13 3.00
N SER A 23 1.66 -7.05 2.88
CA SER A 23 1.29 -8.06 3.90
C SER A 23 1.01 -7.50 5.31
N THR A 24 0.41 -6.31 5.40
CA THR A 24 0.08 -5.66 6.69
C THR A 24 -1.33 -5.10 6.70
N MET A 25 -2.27 -5.87 7.27
CA MET A 25 -3.68 -5.48 7.28
C MET A 25 -3.95 -4.15 8.02
N LEU A 26 -3.55 -4.02 9.29
CA LEU A 26 -3.92 -2.86 10.11
C LEU A 26 -3.23 -1.56 9.66
N HIS A 27 -1.95 -1.64 9.29
CA HIS A 27 -1.24 -0.50 8.73
C HIS A 27 -1.83 -0.10 7.38
N GLY A 28 -2.14 -1.08 6.51
CA GLY A 28 -2.79 -0.83 5.24
C GLY A 28 -4.14 -0.14 5.35
N ILE A 29 -4.98 -0.55 6.30
CA ILE A 29 -6.26 0.11 6.59
C ILE A 29 -6.02 1.52 7.15
N GLY A 30 -5.09 1.69 8.09
CA GLY A 30 -4.76 3.00 8.65
C GLY A 30 -4.29 3.98 7.58
N VAL A 31 -3.35 3.54 6.73
CA VAL A 31 -2.84 4.31 5.60
C VAL A 31 -3.95 4.64 4.61
N GLY A 32 -4.79 3.68 4.22
CA GLY A 32 -5.92 3.91 3.33
C GLY A 32 -6.88 5.00 3.81
N ASN A 33 -7.13 5.06 5.12
CA ASN A 33 -7.98 6.11 5.72
C ASN A 33 -7.34 7.50 5.73
N MET A 34 -6.00 7.59 5.67
CA MET A 34 -5.24 8.84 5.70
C MET A 34 -4.83 9.32 4.31
N LEU A 35 -5.01 8.50 3.28
CA LEU A 35 -4.59 8.78 1.92
C LEU A 35 -5.55 9.74 1.20
N PRO A 36 -5.03 10.68 0.38
CA PRO A 36 -5.86 11.40 -0.57
C PRO A 36 -6.53 10.43 -1.56
N ALA A 37 -7.80 10.67 -1.89
CA ALA A 37 -8.62 9.76 -2.69
C ALA A 37 -8.09 9.47 -4.10
N TRP A 38 -7.24 10.34 -4.65
CA TRP A 38 -6.62 10.19 -5.97
C TRP A 38 -5.35 9.34 -5.96
N THR A 39 -4.86 8.93 -4.80
CA THR A 39 -3.58 8.20 -4.69
C THR A 39 -3.78 6.75 -5.09
N PRO A 40 -3.10 6.23 -6.12
CA PRO A 40 -3.13 4.82 -6.45
C PRO A 40 -2.58 3.97 -5.31
N VAL A 41 -3.23 2.84 -5.04
CA VAL A 41 -2.81 1.91 -3.98
C VAL A 41 -2.67 0.51 -4.56
N ILE A 42 -1.58 -0.18 -4.25
CA ILE A 42 -1.41 -1.61 -4.54
C ILE A 42 -1.38 -2.35 -3.20
N CYS A 43 -2.32 -3.27 -3.00
CA CYS A 43 -2.33 -4.17 -1.84
C CYS A 43 -1.81 -5.54 -2.27
N VAL A 44 -0.74 -6.01 -1.62
CA VAL A 44 -0.17 -7.34 -1.83
C VAL A 44 -0.28 -8.10 -0.52
N ASP A 45 -1.12 -9.13 -0.48
CA ASP A 45 -1.30 -9.98 0.69
C ASP A 45 -1.67 -11.39 0.25
N ILE A 46 -1.22 -12.41 0.98
CA ILE A 46 -1.58 -13.80 0.67
C ILE A 46 -3.02 -14.12 1.09
N ASN A 47 -3.56 -13.35 2.04
CA ASN A 47 -4.91 -13.53 2.55
C ASN A 47 -5.92 -12.68 1.74
N PRO A 48 -6.83 -13.31 0.97
CA PRO A 48 -7.81 -12.59 0.16
C PRO A 48 -8.72 -11.68 1.00
N ALA A 49 -8.99 -12.02 2.26
CA ALA A 49 -9.82 -11.19 3.13
C ALA A 49 -9.16 -9.84 3.48
N VAL A 50 -7.83 -9.76 3.53
CA VAL A 50 -7.11 -8.49 3.73
C VAL A 50 -7.23 -7.64 2.48
N VAL A 51 -6.99 -8.24 1.31
CA VAL A 51 -7.10 -7.55 0.01
C VAL A 51 -8.50 -6.97 -0.19
N THR A 52 -9.56 -7.74 0.07
CA THR A 52 -10.95 -7.25 0.00
C THR A 52 -11.17 -6.06 0.93
N LYS A 53 -10.72 -6.14 2.19
CA LYS A 53 -10.91 -5.05 3.15
C LYS A 53 -10.21 -3.75 2.77
N LEU A 54 -9.05 -3.82 2.12
CA LEU A 54 -8.35 -2.64 1.63
C LEU A 54 -8.96 -2.09 0.34
N ALA A 55 -9.44 -2.97 -0.54
CA ALA A 55 -10.14 -2.57 -1.76
C ALA A 55 -11.45 -1.83 -1.44
N ASP A 56 -12.18 -2.25 -0.41
CA ASP A 56 -13.46 -1.67 0.00
C ASP A 56 -13.33 -0.26 0.62
N ARG A 57 -12.13 0.16 1.04
CA ARG A 57 -11.92 1.35 1.89
C ARG A 57 -11.18 2.53 1.23
N GLY A 58 -11.64 2.96 0.05
CA GLY A 58 -11.51 4.38 -0.29
C GLY A 58 -10.21 4.80 -0.98
N SER A 59 -9.83 4.09 -2.04
CA SER A 59 -9.38 4.78 -3.23
C SER A 59 -10.14 4.15 -4.39
N SER A 60 -10.67 4.93 -5.33
CA SER A 60 -11.28 4.39 -6.55
C SER A 60 -10.25 3.65 -7.43
N GLN A 61 -9.00 3.51 -6.96
CA GLN A 61 -7.84 3.02 -7.69
C GLN A 61 -7.00 2.01 -6.88
N THR A 62 -7.61 1.24 -5.96
CA THR A 62 -6.87 0.16 -5.27
C THR A 62 -6.79 -1.08 -6.16
N ILE A 63 -5.57 -1.52 -6.46
CA ILE A 63 -5.29 -2.80 -7.12
C ILE A 63 -4.93 -3.84 -6.04
N GLY A 64 -5.71 -4.91 -5.96
CA GLY A 64 -5.50 -6.01 -5.03
C GLY A 64 -4.80 -7.20 -5.68
N LEU A 65 -3.71 -7.67 -5.08
CA LEU A 65 -2.94 -8.85 -5.51
C LEU A 65 -2.93 -9.89 -4.39
N VAL A 66 -3.62 -11.02 -4.62
CA VAL A 66 -3.60 -12.16 -3.70
C VAL A 66 -2.41 -13.04 -4.04
N THR A 67 -1.27 -12.81 -3.38
CA THR A 67 -0.02 -13.54 -3.66
C THR A 67 0.97 -13.45 -2.50
N ASP A 68 2.01 -14.26 -2.54
CA ASP A 68 3.13 -14.16 -1.60
C ASP A 68 3.91 -12.84 -1.84
N VAL A 69 4.12 -12.10 -0.77
CA VAL A 69 4.78 -10.79 -0.82
C VAL A 69 6.26 -10.87 -1.20
N GLY A 70 6.94 -11.94 -0.80
CA GLY A 70 8.35 -12.18 -1.14
C GLY A 70 8.52 -12.47 -2.64
N LEU A 71 7.65 -13.31 -3.20
CA LEU A 71 7.60 -13.58 -4.63
C LEU A 71 7.29 -12.32 -5.44
N PHE A 72 6.32 -11.52 -4.99
CA PHE A 72 5.99 -10.24 -5.62
C PHE A 72 7.20 -9.31 -5.67
N LEU A 73 7.87 -9.09 -4.53
CA LEU A 73 9.04 -8.20 -4.46
C LEU A 73 10.20 -8.73 -5.30
N HIS A 74 10.45 -10.04 -5.30
CA HIS A 74 11.48 -10.65 -6.14
C HIS A 74 11.22 -10.41 -7.64
N GLN A 75 9.97 -10.57 -8.08
CA GLN A 75 9.62 -10.30 -9.47
C GLN A 75 9.65 -8.80 -9.82
N LEU A 76 9.22 -7.94 -8.89
CA LEU A 76 9.26 -6.49 -9.07
C LEU A 76 10.71 -6.02 -9.24
N ALA A 77 11.61 -6.43 -8.35
CA ALA A 77 13.03 -6.09 -8.43
C ALA A 77 13.67 -6.51 -9.76
N ARG A 78 13.27 -7.66 -10.33
CA ARG A 78 13.76 -8.14 -11.63
C ARG A 78 13.21 -7.35 -12.83
N ARG A 79 12.08 -6.67 -12.68
CA ARG A 79 11.42 -5.88 -13.73
C ARG A 79 11.76 -4.41 -13.67
N LEU A 80 12.18 -3.91 -12.51
CA LEU A 80 12.68 -2.55 -12.38
C LEU A 80 13.96 -2.39 -13.21
N PRO A 81 14.09 -1.30 -13.99
CA PRO A 81 15.33 -1.03 -14.69
C PRO A 81 16.48 -0.88 -13.69
N ALA A 82 17.70 -1.20 -14.10
CA ALA A 82 18.88 -0.88 -13.29
C ALA A 82 18.90 0.62 -13.03
N GLU A 83 19.20 1.03 -11.78
CA GLU A 83 19.35 2.43 -11.44
C GLU A 83 20.34 3.08 -12.41
N SER A 84 19.87 4.07 -13.16
CA SER A 84 20.74 4.95 -13.92
C SER A 84 21.32 5.95 -12.93
N SER A 85 22.57 5.74 -12.51
CA SER A 85 23.36 6.75 -11.79
C SER A 85 23.61 7.98 -12.65
#